data_AF-A0A0D0ECU9-F1
#
_entry.id   AF-A0A0D0ECU9-F1
#
_cell.length_a   1.000
_cell.length_b   1.000
_cell.length_c   1.000
_cell.angle_alpha   90.00
_cell.angle_beta   90.00
_cell.angle_gamma   90.00
#
_symmetry.space_group_name_H-M   'P 1'
#
loop_
_entity.id
_entity.type
_entity.pdbx_description
1 polymer ?
#
loop_
_entity_poly.entity_id
_entity_poly.type
_entity_poly.pdbx_seq_one_letter_code
_entity_poly.pdbx_strand_id
1 'polypeptide(L)'
;MYNGIGLTTPRGSGTNGYVQRNLSVLRVHETATERAAAWDIAPPKHREPDEAILEHERKRKVEVKCLELQLKLEDDGLNEADIEAKVEELRTKLTADLASFSTSAKSLRPSDTHAIAAAKRAELDKMARALGTRRDYTEGEAFDREKQEEKKMHRVAEREERDRKREEERARMQEQRQKWEFDKRE
;
A
#
# COMPACT_ATOMS: atom_id res chain seq x y z
N MET A 1 -2.64 35.22 -13.52
CA MET A 1 -3.47 34.76 -12.38
C MET A 1 -2.57 34.54 -11.18
N TYR A 2 -2.86 35.16 -10.04
CA TYR A 2 -2.05 35.05 -8.81
C TYR A 2 -2.94 34.48 -7.70
N ASN A 3 -2.51 33.42 -7.02
CA ASN A 3 -3.30 32.70 -6.01
C ASN A 3 -4.70 32.28 -6.48
N GLY A 4 -4.87 31.95 -7.78
CA GLY A 4 -6.17 31.57 -8.34
C GLY A 4 -7.21 32.70 -8.43
N ILE A 5 -6.80 33.97 -8.24
CA ILE A 5 -7.68 35.14 -8.29
C ILE A 5 -7.28 36.04 -9.48
N GLY A 6 -8.29 36.66 -10.10
CA GLY A 6 -8.13 37.60 -11.21
C GLY A 6 -8.24 36.97 -12.60
N LEU A 7 -7.94 37.77 -13.63
CA LEU A 7 -7.97 37.34 -15.02
C LEU A 7 -6.69 36.56 -15.40
N THR A 8 -6.84 35.60 -16.33
CA THR A 8 -5.71 34.89 -16.93
C THR A 8 -4.90 35.81 -17.84
N THR A 9 -5.60 36.64 -18.62
CA THR A 9 -5.04 37.74 -19.41
C THR A 9 -5.99 38.95 -19.39
N PRO A 10 -5.48 40.19 -19.30
CA PRO A 10 -6.31 41.39 -19.41
C PRO A 10 -6.80 41.65 -20.85
N ARG A 11 -6.18 41.03 -21.86
CA ARG A 11 -6.55 41.17 -23.28
C ARG A 11 -7.97 40.65 -23.52
N GLY A 12 -8.82 41.47 -24.15
CA GLY A 12 -10.23 41.13 -24.42
C GLY A 12 -11.19 41.43 -23.26
N SER A 13 -10.70 41.81 -22.08
CA SER A 13 -11.54 42.20 -20.94
C SER A 13 -12.00 43.66 -20.96
N GLY A 14 -11.39 44.50 -21.81
CA GLY A 14 -11.64 45.95 -21.82
C GLY A 14 -11.13 46.70 -20.59
N THR A 15 -10.32 46.06 -19.74
CA THR A 15 -9.74 46.65 -18.51
C THR A 15 -8.22 46.47 -18.46
N ASN A 16 -7.55 47.14 -17.51
CA ASN A 16 -6.11 46.98 -17.27
C ASN A 16 -5.75 45.69 -16.51
N GLY A 17 -6.74 44.89 -16.07
CA GLY A 17 -6.53 43.67 -15.28
C GLY A 17 -6.04 43.90 -13.85
N TYR A 18 -6.17 45.12 -13.30
CA TYR A 18 -5.77 45.42 -11.93
C TYR A 18 -6.75 44.79 -10.93
N VAL A 19 -6.23 43.97 -10.02
CA VAL A 19 -7.02 43.24 -9.01
C VAL A 19 -6.71 43.80 -7.63
N GLN A 20 -7.73 44.30 -6.93
CA GLN A 20 -7.62 44.78 -5.56
C GLN A 20 -8.27 43.79 -4.58
N ARG A 21 -7.66 43.61 -3.41
CA ARG A 21 -8.27 42.83 -2.33
C ARG A 21 -9.54 43.54 -1.83
N ASN A 22 -10.60 42.79 -1.59
CA ASN A 22 -11.78 43.34 -0.94
C ASN A 22 -11.45 43.71 0.53
N LEU A 23 -11.72 44.95 0.94
CA LEU A 23 -11.51 45.43 2.31
C LEU A 23 -12.69 45.12 3.24
N SER A 24 -13.90 44.97 2.70
CA SER A 24 -15.12 44.68 3.46
C SER A 24 -15.41 43.19 3.61
N VAL A 25 -14.56 42.32 3.05
CA VAL A 25 -14.70 40.88 3.24
C VAL A 25 -14.44 40.53 4.70
N LEU A 26 -15.46 40.01 5.38
CA LEU A 26 -15.30 39.46 6.72
C LEU A 26 -14.43 38.20 6.61
N ARG A 27 -13.38 38.12 7.44
CA ARG A 27 -12.61 36.88 7.56
C ARG A 27 -13.55 35.82 8.15
N VAL A 28 -13.83 34.78 7.39
CA VAL A 28 -14.49 33.59 7.93
C VAL A 28 -13.54 33.01 8.97
N HIS A 29 -13.85 33.20 10.24
CA HIS A 29 -13.14 32.56 11.32
C HIS A 29 -13.83 31.23 11.54
N GLU A 30 -13.08 30.12 11.43
CA GLU A 30 -13.64 28.83 11.79
C GLU A 30 -14.15 28.91 13.23
N THR A 31 -15.41 28.53 13.42
CA THR A 31 -16.01 28.40 14.74
C THR A 31 -15.32 27.26 15.50
N ALA A 32 -15.41 27.27 16.83
CA ALA A 32 -14.87 26.15 17.63
C ALA A 32 -15.50 24.81 17.24
N THR A 33 -16.78 24.84 16.83
CA THR A 33 -17.54 23.70 16.31
C THR A 33 -17.02 23.22 14.96
N GLU A 34 -16.73 24.12 14.01
CA GLU A 34 -16.15 23.74 12.72
C GLU A 34 -14.74 23.16 12.86
N ARG A 35 -13.93 23.73 13.77
CA ARG A 35 -12.61 23.16 14.10
C ARG A 35 -12.70 21.78 14.73
N ALA A 36 -13.69 21.55 15.61
CA ALA A 36 -13.93 20.24 16.20
C ALA A 36 -14.38 19.23 15.14
N ALA A 37 -15.32 19.62 14.28
CA ALA A 37 -15.81 18.79 13.19
C ALA A 37 -14.72 18.42 12.17
N ALA A 38 -13.67 19.22 12.02
CA ALA A 38 -12.53 18.88 11.16
C ALA A 38 -11.79 17.60 11.63
N TRP A 39 -11.84 17.29 12.93
CA TRP A 39 -11.28 16.04 13.48
C TRP A 39 -12.18 14.83 13.27
N ASP A 40 -13.48 15.05 13.03
CA ASP A 40 -14.46 14.01 12.69
C ASP A 40 -14.44 13.66 11.19
N ILE A 41 -13.69 14.42 10.37
CA ILE A 41 -13.52 14.11 8.95
C ILE A 41 -12.66 12.87 8.83
N ALA A 42 -13.22 11.82 8.22
CA ALA A 42 -12.49 10.61 7.94
C ALA A 42 -11.19 10.93 7.16
N PRO A 43 -10.04 10.33 7.54
CA PRO A 43 -8.80 10.58 6.85
C PRO A 43 -8.95 10.26 5.35
N PRO A 44 -8.25 11.01 4.47
CA PRO A 44 -8.34 10.78 3.04
C PRO A 44 -7.99 9.33 2.74
N LYS A 45 -8.94 8.60 2.14
CA LYS A 45 -8.74 7.19 1.80
C LYS A 45 -7.63 7.09 0.75
N HIS A 46 -6.50 6.51 1.14
CA HIS A 46 -5.48 6.10 0.17
C HIS A 46 -6.08 5.01 -0.71
N ARG A 47 -6.07 5.23 -2.04
CA ARG A 47 -6.51 4.19 -2.99
C ARG A 47 -5.48 3.08 -2.98
N GLU A 48 -5.89 1.91 -2.52
CA GLU A 48 -5.06 0.72 -2.57
C GLU A 48 -4.82 0.31 -4.04
N PRO A 49 -3.67 -0.33 -4.33
CA PRO A 49 -3.44 -0.93 -5.64
C PRO A 49 -4.48 -2.03 -5.89
N ASP A 50 -5.06 -2.04 -7.09
CA ASP A 50 -6.04 -3.04 -7.50
C ASP A 50 -5.31 -4.15 -8.27
N GLU A 51 -5.41 -5.38 -7.77
CA GLU A 51 -4.75 -6.53 -8.38
C GLU A 51 -5.27 -6.82 -9.78
N ALA A 52 -6.56 -6.62 -10.05
CA ALA A 52 -7.15 -6.86 -11.36
C ALA A 52 -6.56 -5.92 -12.43
N ILE A 53 -6.29 -4.66 -12.05
CA ILE A 53 -5.65 -3.67 -12.94
C ILE A 53 -4.18 -4.05 -13.18
N LEU A 54 -3.47 -4.49 -12.15
CA LEU A 54 -2.07 -4.92 -12.29
C LEU A 54 -1.95 -6.17 -13.17
N GLU A 55 -2.85 -7.13 -13.04
CA GLU A 55 -2.92 -8.31 -13.90
C GLU A 55 -3.26 -7.94 -15.35
N HIS A 56 -4.22 -7.03 -15.54
CA HIS A 56 -4.57 -6.54 -16.86
C HIS A 56 -3.37 -5.90 -17.56
N GLU A 57 -2.60 -5.05 -16.87
CA GLU A 57 -1.38 -4.47 -17.44
C GLU A 57 -0.31 -5.53 -17.78
N ARG A 58 -0.18 -6.60 -16.98
CA ARG A 58 0.72 -7.73 -17.32
C ARG A 58 0.27 -8.44 -18.59
N LYS A 59 -1.01 -8.77 -18.71
CA LYS A 59 -1.60 -9.41 -19.91
C LYS A 59 -1.47 -8.52 -21.14
N ARG A 60 -1.75 -7.22 -20.99
CA ARG A 60 -1.60 -6.24 -22.06
C ARG A 60 -0.17 -6.21 -22.62
N LYS A 61 0.86 -6.26 -21.77
CA LYS A 61 2.26 -6.33 -22.24
C LYS A 61 2.58 -7.60 -23.03
N VAL A 62 1.95 -8.72 -22.69
CA VAL A 62 2.08 -9.96 -23.48
C VAL A 62 1.50 -9.73 -24.87
N GLU A 63 0.27 -9.23 -24.96
CA GLU A 63 -0.36 -8.96 -26.25
C GLU A 63 0.38 -7.91 -27.07
N VAL A 64 0.98 -6.88 -26.45
CA VAL A 64 1.84 -5.93 -27.16
C VAL A 64 3.03 -6.64 -27.81
N LYS A 65 3.69 -7.57 -27.10
CA LYS A 65 4.80 -8.35 -27.69
C LYS A 65 4.33 -9.30 -28.79
N CYS A 66 3.16 -9.91 -28.64
CA CYS A 66 2.54 -10.72 -29.69
C CYS A 66 2.32 -9.90 -30.96
N LEU A 67 1.78 -8.68 -30.81
CA LEU A 67 1.52 -7.76 -31.92
C LEU A 67 2.83 -7.24 -32.55
N GLU A 68 3.85 -6.94 -31.76
CA GLU A 68 5.19 -6.60 -32.27
C GLU A 68 5.81 -7.73 -33.09
N LEU A 69 5.62 -9.00 -32.68
CA LEU A 69 6.09 -10.14 -33.45
C LEU A 69 5.30 -10.29 -34.75
N GLN A 70 3.97 -10.17 -34.68
CA GLN A 70 3.10 -10.24 -35.85
C GLN A 70 3.53 -9.23 -36.93
N LEU A 71 3.66 -7.96 -36.56
CA LEU A 71 4.10 -6.90 -37.48
C LEU A 71 5.44 -7.21 -38.15
N LYS A 72 6.41 -7.74 -37.39
CA LYS A 72 7.72 -8.12 -37.96
C LYS A 72 7.61 -9.25 -38.99
N LEU A 73 6.79 -10.26 -38.70
CA LEU A 73 6.63 -11.40 -39.61
C LEU A 73 5.82 -11.03 -40.86
N GLU A 74 4.89 -10.08 -40.74
CA GLU A 74 4.17 -9.48 -41.87
C GLU A 74 5.13 -8.66 -42.76
N ASP A 75 5.99 -7.83 -42.16
CA ASP A 75 7.02 -7.06 -42.88
C ASP A 75 8.04 -7.98 -43.60
N ASP A 76 8.36 -9.13 -42.99
CA ASP A 76 9.21 -10.17 -43.57
C ASP A 76 8.50 -10.99 -44.68
N GLY A 77 7.19 -10.77 -44.90
CA GLY A 77 6.42 -11.39 -45.97
C GLY A 77 6.06 -12.86 -45.74
N LEU A 78 5.97 -13.31 -44.49
CA LEU A 78 5.53 -14.67 -44.17
C LEU A 78 4.04 -14.90 -44.46
N ASN A 79 3.66 -16.16 -44.66
CA ASN A 79 2.27 -16.55 -44.81
C ASN A 79 1.50 -16.39 -43.49
N GLU A 80 0.23 -16.01 -43.59
CA GLU A 80 -0.62 -15.70 -42.44
C GLU A 80 -0.79 -16.89 -41.48
N ALA A 81 -0.88 -18.12 -41.99
CA ALA A 81 -0.94 -19.33 -41.16
C ALA A 81 0.34 -19.56 -40.34
N ASP A 82 1.51 -19.26 -40.90
CA ASP A 82 2.80 -19.40 -40.20
C ASP A 82 2.98 -18.29 -39.16
N ILE A 83 2.45 -17.10 -39.43
CA ILE A 83 2.43 -15.97 -38.50
C ILE A 83 1.58 -16.31 -37.28
N GLU A 84 0.35 -16.79 -37.49
CA GLU A 84 -0.58 -17.13 -36.41
C GLU A 84 -0.01 -18.23 -35.50
N ALA A 85 0.59 -19.28 -36.07
CA ALA A 85 1.24 -20.34 -35.30
C ALA A 85 2.38 -19.83 -34.41
N LYS A 86 3.25 -18.95 -34.95
CA LYS A 86 4.38 -18.37 -34.19
C LYS A 86 3.91 -17.40 -33.11
N VAL A 87 2.88 -16.61 -33.39
CA VAL A 87 2.30 -15.66 -32.43
C VAL A 87 1.61 -16.41 -31.29
N GLU A 88 0.89 -17.49 -31.57
CA GLU A 88 0.25 -18.32 -30.54
C GLU A 88 1.28 -19.06 -29.67
N GLU A 89 2.35 -19.57 -30.28
CA GLU A 89 3.47 -20.14 -29.55
C GLU A 89 4.12 -19.11 -28.61
N LEU A 90 4.30 -17.86 -29.07
CA LEU A 90 4.82 -16.78 -28.24
C LEU A 90 3.82 -16.41 -27.11
N ARG A 91 2.52 -16.31 -27.42
CA ARG A 91 1.46 -16.01 -26.45
C ARG A 91 1.44 -17.04 -25.33
N THR A 92 1.42 -18.33 -25.65
CA THR A 92 1.42 -19.43 -24.67
C THR A 92 2.67 -19.42 -23.79
N LYS A 93 3.86 -19.18 -24.37
CA LYS A 93 5.10 -19.03 -23.61
C LYS A 93 5.08 -17.84 -22.65
N LEU A 94 4.65 -16.67 -23.12
CA LEU A 94 4.67 -15.44 -22.31
C LEU A 94 3.56 -15.40 -21.25
N THR A 95 2.42 -16.03 -21.53
CA THR A 95 1.34 -16.21 -20.53
C THR A 95 1.75 -17.17 -19.41
N ALA A 96 2.52 -18.22 -19.72
CA ALA A 96 3.11 -19.08 -18.71
C ALA A 96 4.12 -18.34 -17.80
N ASP A 97 4.81 -17.33 -18.34
CA ASP A 97 5.79 -16.49 -17.61
C ASP A 97 5.29 -15.06 -17.33
N LEU A 98 4.02 -14.91 -16.92
CA LEU A 98 3.43 -13.60 -16.58
C LEU A 98 4.16 -12.88 -15.44
N ALA A 99 4.84 -13.62 -14.56
CA ALA A 99 5.58 -13.05 -13.44
C ALA A 99 6.78 -12.19 -13.90
N SER A 100 7.43 -12.56 -15.01
CA SER A 100 8.54 -11.79 -15.58
C SER A 100 8.13 -10.39 -16.05
N PHE A 101 6.84 -10.18 -16.34
CA PHE A 101 6.29 -8.90 -16.81
C PHE A 101 5.98 -7.90 -15.70
N SER A 102 6.38 -8.18 -14.46
CA SER A 102 6.34 -7.17 -13.40
C SER A 102 7.15 -5.93 -13.80
N THR A 103 6.53 -4.74 -13.73
CA THR A 103 7.20 -3.47 -14.00
C THR A 103 8.19 -3.17 -12.89
N SER A 104 9.42 -2.81 -13.26
CA SER A 104 10.34 -2.17 -12.31
C SER A 104 9.80 -0.81 -11.87
N ALA A 105 9.84 -0.51 -10.58
CA ALA A 105 9.36 0.75 -10.01
C ALA A 105 9.98 1.99 -10.66
N LYS A 106 11.21 1.88 -11.18
CA LYS A 106 11.94 2.98 -11.85
C LYS A 106 11.44 3.29 -13.26
N SER A 107 10.74 2.36 -13.89
CA SER A 107 10.26 2.48 -15.28
C SER A 107 8.79 2.87 -15.36
N LEU A 108 8.13 3.13 -14.23
CA LEU A 108 6.71 3.47 -14.19
C LEU A 108 6.46 4.88 -14.72
N ARG A 109 5.42 5.01 -15.53
CA ARG A 109 4.94 6.32 -16.01
C ARG A 109 4.08 6.98 -14.94
N PRO A 110 3.97 8.32 -14.91
CA PRO A 110 3.06 9.00 -13.98
C PRO A 110 1.59 8.56 -14.08
N SER A 111 1.18 8.01 -15.23
CA SER A 111 -0.15 7.43 -15.46
C SER A 111 -0.40 6.12 -14.73
N ASP A 112 0.65 5.40 -14.31
CA ASP A 112 0.56 4.02 -13.81
C ASP A 112 0.24 4.01 -12.31
N THR A 113 -0.86 4.65 -11.93
CA THR A 113 -1.22 4.97 -10.54
C THR A 113 -1.24 3.74 -9.63
N HIS A 114 -1.84 2.63 -10.07
CA HIS A 114 -1.92 1.39 -9.29
C HIS A 114 -0.55 0.71 -9.15
N ALA A 115 0.28 0.73 -10.20
CA ALA A 115 1.63 0.18 -10.14
C ALA A 115 2.54 1.01 -9.22
N ILE A 116 2.41 2.34 -9.25
CA ILE A 116 3.10 3.25 -8.33
C ILE A 116 2.64 2.99 -6.89
N ALA A 117 1.34 2.81 -6.66
CA ALA A 117 0.80 2.50 -5.34
C ALA A 117 1.32 1.14 -4.81
N ALA A 118 1.37 0.12 -5.65
CA ALA A 118 1.92 -1.20 -5.30
C ALA A 118 3.42 -1.12 -4.98
N ALA A 119 4.19 -0.39 -5.78
CA ALA A 119 5.62 -0.16 -5.53
C ALA A 119 5.86 0.58 -4.21
N LYS A 120 5.10 1.66 -3.96
CA LYS A 120 5.18 2.41 -2.70
C LYS A 120 4.80 1.56 -1.49
N ARG A 121 3.77 0.71 -1.60
CA ARG A 121 3.40 -0.23 -0.54
C ARG A 121 4.56 -1.16 -0.20
N ALA A 122 5.19 -1.76 -1.20
CA ALA A 122 6.35 -2.63 -1.00
C ALA A 122 7.56 -1.88 -0.39
N GLU A 123 7.79 -0.62 -0.80
CA GLU A 123 8.84 0.23 -0.23
C GLU A 123 8.57 0.58 1.23
N LEU A 124 7.33 0.98 1.55
CA LEU A 124 6.90 1.27 2.92
C LEU A 124 6.97 0.03 3.80
N ASP A 125 6.54 -1.14 3.31
CA ASP A 125 6.65 -2.41 4.04
C ASP A 125 8.12 -2.78 4.34
N LYS A 126 9.03 -2.49 3.41
CA LYS A 126 10.46 -2.69 3.60
C LYS A 126 11.03 -1.71 4.63
N MET A 127 10.64 -0.44 4.57
CA MET A 127 11.03 0.58 5.54
C MET A 127 10.50 0.28 6.95
N ALA A 128 9.24 -0.13 7.04
CA ALA A 128 8.58 -0.57 8.27
C ALA A 128 9.37 -1.71 8.95
N ARG A 129 9.75 -2.74 8.18
CA ARG A 129 10.61 -3.83 8.69
C ARG A 129 11.96 -3.32 9.17
N ALA A 130 12.59 -2.40 8.43
CA ALA A 130 13.88 -1.82 8.79
C ALA A 130 13.81 -0.99 10.09
N LEU A 131 12.70 -0.28 10.31
CA LEU A 131 12.44 0.50 11.52
C LEU A 131 11.94 -0.35 12.70
N GLY A 132 11.72 -1.65 12.49
CA GLY A 132 11.21 -2.56 13.53
C GLY A 132 9.74 -2.30 13.89
N THR A 133 8.96 -1.66 13.02
CA THR A 133 7.52 -1.50 13.24
C THR A 133 6.85 -2.85 13.11
N ARG A 134 5.92 -3.15 14.01
CA ARG A 134 5.19 -4.41 13.98
C ARG A 134 4.23 -4.46 12.78
N ARG A 135 3.93 -5.66 12.28
CA ARG A 135 3.03 -5.86 11.12
C ARG A 135 1.56 -5.59 11.42
N ASP A 136 1.18 -5.75 12.68
CA ASP A 136 -0.14 -5.47 13.26
C ASP A 136 -0.31 -3.99 13.64
N TYR A 137 0.71 -3.16 13.43
CA TYR A 137 0.60 -1.73 13.71
C TYR A 137 -0.34 -1.06 12.72
N THR A 138 -1.41 -0.44 13.22
CA THR A 138 -2.24 0.46 12.42
C THR A 138 -2.08 1.89 12.90
N GLU A 139 -2.06 2.82 11.95
CA GLU A 139 -1.89 4.25 12.22
C GLU A 139 -3.06 4.75 13.09
N GLY A 140 -2.76 5.63 14.05
CA GLY A 140 -3.77 6.22 14.94
C GLY A 140 -4.03 5.42 16.23
N GLU A 141 -3.71 4.13 16.30
CA GLU A 141 -3.93 3.33 17.52
C GLU A 141 -3.11 3.79 18.72
N ALA A 142 -2.05 4.56 18.51
CA ALA A 142 -1.27 5.18 19.58
C ALA A 142 -2.08 6.23 20.36
N PHE A 143 -3.06 6.87 19.71
CA PHE A 143 -3.86 7.96 20.28
C PHE A 143 -5.23 7.50 20.78
N ASP A 144 -5.67 6.30 20.37
CA ASP A 144 -6.92 5.70 20.81
C ASP A 144 -6.77 5.13 22.24
N ARG A 145 -7.37 5.82 23.21
CA ARG A 145 -7.23 5.51 24.63
C ARG A 145 -7.80 4.13 24.98
N GLU A 146 -8.92 3.75 24.37
CA GLU A 146 -9.57 2.45 24.64
C GLU A 146 -8.68 1.31 24.16
N LYS A 147 -8.16 1.42 22.93
CA LYS A 147 -7.21 0.44 22.38
C LYS A 147 -5.91 0.36 23.19
N GLN A 148 -5.42 1.47 23.73
CA GLN A 148 -4.24 1.48 24.60
C GLN A 148 -4.48 0.73 25.91
N GLU A 149 -5.66 0.93 26.51
CA GLU A 149 -6.07 0.23 27.74
C GLU A 149 -6.25 -1.28 27.48
N GLU A 150 -6.87 -1.67 26.37
CA GLU A 150 -6.98 -3.08 25.95
C GLU A 150 -5.61 -3.72 25.74
N LYS A 151 -4.70 -3.06 25.01
CA LYS A 151 -3.32 -3.55 24.79
C LYS A 151 -2.55 -3.69 26.10
N LYS A 152 -2.79 -2.80 27.06
CA LYS A 152 -2.19 -2.87 28.40
C LYS A 152 -2.72 -4.08 29.16
N MET A 153 -4.03 -4.31 29.16
CA MET A 153 -4.67 -5.46 29.82
C MET A 153 -4.22 -6.78 29.20
N HIS A 154 -4.18 -6.88 27.87
CA HIS A 154 -3.65 -8.05 27.17
C HIS A 154 -2.19 -8.33 27.58
N ARG A 155 -1.34 -7.30 27.66
CA ARG A 155 0.06 -7.44 28.07
C ARG A 155 0.21 -7.92 29.52
N VAL A 156 -0.70 -7.53 30.40
CA VAL A 156 -0.72 -8.00 31.80
C VAL A 156 -1.15 -9.46 31.86
N ALA A 157 -2.25 -9.83 31.19
CA ALA A 157 -2.75 -11.20 31.15
C ALA A 157 -1.72 -12.18 30.54
N GLU A 158 -1.04 -11.79 29.46
CA GLU A 158 0.03 -12.60 28.85
C GLU A 158 1.21 -12.82 29.80
N ARG A 159 1.57 -11.81 30.62
CA ARG A 159 2.62 -11.95 31.63
C ARG A 159 2.20 -12.91 32.74
N GLU A 160 0.98 -12.77 33.24
CA GLU A 160 0.43 -13.65 34.28
C GLU A 160 0.34 -15.10 33.79
N GLU A 161 -0.11 -15.33 32.55
CA GLU A 161 -0.16 -16.68 31.97
C GLU A 161 1.24 -17.28 31.80
N ARG A 162 2.21 -16.47 31.35
CA ARG A 162 3.60 -16.91 31.21
C ARG A 162 4.23 -17.25 32.56
N ASP A 163 3.97 -16.45 33.59
CA ASP A 163 4.51 -16.68 34.92
C ASP A 163 3.84 -17.90 35.57
N ARG A 164 2.53 -18.10 35.37
CA ARG A 164 1.83 -19.35 35.75
C ARG A 164 2.42 -20.58 35.08
N LYS A 165 2.67 -20.55 33.77
CA LYS A 165 3.33 -21.65 33.05
C LYS A 165 4.73 -21.96 33.61
N ARG A 166 5.50 -20.94 33.97
CA ARG A 166 6.83 -21.11 34.59
C ARG A 166 6.74 -21.74 35.97
N GLU A 167 5.74 -21.38 36.77
CA GLU A 167 5.50 -21.98 38.08
C GLU A 167 5.08 -23.45 37.97
N GLU A 168 4.18 -23.77 37.04
CA GLU A 168 3.78 -25.16 36.73
C GLU A 168 4.98 -26.00 36.26
N GLU A 169 5.83 -25.46 35.38
CA GLU A 169 7.04 -26.14 34.91
C GLU A 169 8.05 -26.38 36.05
N ARG A 170 8.25 -25.38 36.93
CA ARG A 170 9.09 -25.52 38.13
C ARG A 170 8.54 -26.58 39.08
N ALA A 171 7.23 -26.62 39.31
CA ALA A 171 6.59 -27.63 40.16
C ALA A 171 6.79 -29.04 39.59
N ARG A 172 6.55 -29.23 38.29
CA ARG A 172 6.80 -30.51 37.61
C ARG A 172 8.27 -30.95 37.71
N MET A 173 9.20 -30.03 37.57
CA MET A 173 10.64 -30.33 37.71
C MET A 173 10.99 -30.74 39.14
N GLN A 174 10.39 -30.11 40.15
CA GLN A 174 10.58 -30.49 41.56
C GLN A 174 10.00 -31.88 41.86
N GLU A 175 8.80 -32.19 41.36
CA GLU A 175 8.17 -33.51 41.50
C GLU A 175 9.02 -34.61 40.85
N GLN A 176 9.52 -34.38 39.62
CA GLN A 176 10.43 -35.32 38.97
C GLN A 176 11.73 -35.53 39.76
N ARG A 177 12.29 -34.44 40.31
CA ARG A 177 13.51 -34.52 41.13
C ARG A 177 13.27 -35.30 42.42
N GLN A 178 12.15 -35.09 43.11
CA GLN A 178 11.79 -35.86 44.30
C GLN A 178 11.58 -37.34 43.97
N LYS A 179 10.94 -37.65 42.85
CA LYS A 179 10.76 -39.03 42.37
C LYS A 179 12.09 -39.71 42.09
N TRP A 180 13.03 -39.01 41.45
CA TRP A 180 14.39 -39.52 41.21
C TRP A 180 15.18 -39.75 42.51
N GLU A 181 15.07 -38.83 43.48
CA GLU A 181 15.71 -38.99 44.80
C GLU A 181 15.12 -40.15 45.61
N PHE A 182 13.82 -40.45 45.47
CA PHE A 182 13.17 -41.60 46.09
C PHE A 182 13.64 -42.93 45.48
N ASP A 183 13.64 -43.02 44.15
CA ASP A 183 14.06 -44.22 43.39
C ASP A 183 15.56 -44.58 43.61
N LYS A 184 16.38 -43.59 43.98
CA LYS A 184 17.81 -43.79 44.30
C LYS A 184 18.05 -44.25 45.75
N ARG A 185 17.03 -44.19 46.59
CA ARG A 185 17.11 -44.46 48.02
C ARG A 185 16.57 -45.85 48.39
N GLU A 186 15.78 -46.48 47.50
CA GLU A 186 15.52 -47.93 47.49
C GLU A 186 16.70 -48.71 46.86
#